data_AF-A0AA44KRE7-F1
#
_entry.id   AF-A0AA44KRE7-F1
#
_cell.length_a   1.000
_cell.length_b   1.000
_cell.length_c   1.000
_cell.angle_alpha   90.00
_cell.angle_beta   90.00
_cell.angle_gamma   90.00
#
_symmetry.space_group_name_H-M   'P 1'
#
loop_
_entity.id
_entity.type
_entity.pdbx_description
1 polymer ?
#
loop_
_entity_poly.entity_id
_entity_poly.type
_entity_poly.pdbx_seq_one_letter_code
_entity_poly.pdbx_strand_id
1 'polypeptide(L)'
;MVYMMFYYGILFLILGIAIFLFIMAGSRKIRNKNLSFVMIGLGINILTSPVALFIGVMATDSPYSTRLDFWKGFLFIQGIPLFLLLIAFIWWSIRPAKVKVSTSIEKDLEQNMKSTKKKETRGRPVTAIRILIPIILLVGCFSYILYLQDVTLEKSHSPNNINTIKVVKIDSDSSLGSSPVRIKYGWSEHLDTNIANDGERLDSSNVSIDWKNDYEATITLRGKETVPEVVEFNVSDKSSSSVFKKVQKVVSSFTFQKSESPNLINIIEFRETIKSKGPSPSSTVRIYYGKRGSILKKYKEVTLKDMYTTENFNINWRNDEQVQVEVLEENVVTATIVIDLSK
;
A
#
# COMPACT_ATOMS: atom_id res chain seq x y z
N MET A 1 3.70 40.28 7.58
CA MET A 1 2.58 41.07 8.15
C MET A 1 1.23 40.71 7.51
N VAL A 2 1.11 40.74 6.17
CA VAL A 2 -0.14 40.43 5.44
C VAL A 2 -0.68 39.01 5.70
N TYR A 3 0.18 37.99 5.67
CA TYR A 3 -0.21 36.59 5.94
C TYR A 3 -0.76 36.36 7.36
N MET A 4 -0.14 36.97 8.36
CA MET A 4 -0.61 36.89 9.75
C MET A 4 -1.98 37.56 9.90
N MET A 5 -2.17 38.74 9.29
CA MET A 5 -3.45 39.44 9.31
C MET A 5 -4.56 38.62 8.63
N PHE A 6 -4.25 37.92 7.54
CA PHE A 6 -5.21 37.05 6.85
C PHE A 6 -5.57 35.82 7.70
N TYR A 7 -4.59 35.17 8.32
CA TYR A 7 -4.81 34.00 9.17
C TYR A 7 -5.66 34.32 10.41
N TYR A 8 -5.28 35.36 11.16
CA TYR A 8 -6.06 35.80 12.33
C TYR A 8 -7.43 36.37 11.93
N GLY A 9 -7.53 37.03 10.77
CA GLY A 9 -8.81 37.50 10.23
C GLY A 9 -9.79 36.36 9.94
N ILE A 10 -9.31 35.26 9.34
CA ILE A 10 -10.12 34.06 9.10
C ILE A 10 -10.54 33.40 10.42
N LEU A 11 -9.63 33.26 11.38
CA LEU A 11 -9.97 32.67 12.69
C LEU A 11 -11.03 33.51 13.43
N PHE A 12 -10.92 34.84 13.40
CA PHE A 12 -11.91 35.73 13.99
C PHE A 12 -13.26 35.64 13.27
N LEU A 13 -13.26 35.50 11.94
CA LEU A 13 -14.47 35.29 11.16
C LEU A 13 -15.17 33.97 11.54
N ILE A 14 -14.41 32.88 11.67
CA ILE A 14 -14.93 31.57 12.09
C ILE A 14 -15.56 31.66 13.48
N LEU A 15 -14.87 32.31 14.43
CA LEU A 15 -15.37 32.52 15.78
C LEU A 15 -16.64 33.39 15.78
N GLY A 16 -16.65 34.47 14.99
CA GLY A 16 -17.80 35.36 14.85
C GLY A 16 -19.04 34.65 14.28
N ILE A 17 -18.86 33.81 13.26
CA ILE A 17 -19.93 32.99 12.69
C ILE A 17 -20.46 32.00 13.74
N ALA A 18 -19.58 31.32 14.46
CA ALA A 18 -19.99 30.37 15.49
C ALA A 18 -20.80 31.04 16.62
N ILE A 19 -20.32 32.19 17.13
CA ILE A 19 -21.02 32.98 18.14
C ILE A 19 -22.38 33.44 17.62
N PHE A 20 -22.44 33.94 16.38
CA PHE A 20 -23.69 34.34 15.75
C PHE A 20 -24.69 33.18 15.68
N LEU A 21 -24.25 31.98 15.32
CA LEU A 21 -25.10 30.78 15.30
C LEU A 21 -25.63 30.42 16.69
N PHE A 22 -24.82 30.55 17.75
CA PHE A 22 -25.28 30.32 19.13
C PHE A 22 -26.30 31.36 19.59
N ILE A 23 -26.09 32.64 19.28
CA ILE A 23 -27.07 33.69 19.55
C ILE A 23 -28.38 33.41 18.81
N MET A 24 -28.27 33.06 17.53
CA MET A 24 -29.43 32.74 16.69
C MET A 24 -30.16 31.47 17.17
N ALA A 25 -29.43 30.50 17.75
CA ALA A 25 -30.00 29.31 18.39
C ALA A 25 -30.95 29.66 19.54
N GLY A 26 -30.66 30.71 20.30
CA GLY A 26 -31.49 31.22 21.40
C GLY A 26 -32.69 32.06 20.95
N SER A 27 -32.72 32.50 19.68
CA SER A 27 -33.77 33.39 19.18
C SER A 27 -35.16 32.72 19.21
N ARG A 28 -36.20 33.52 19.51
CA ARG A 28 -37.59 33.05 19.55
C ARG A 28 -38.02 32.43 18.21
N LYS A 29 -37.51 32.96 17.08
CA LYS A 29 -37.77 32.47 15.72
C LYS A 29 -37.27 31.03 15.51
N ILE A 30 -36.03 30.74 15.91
CA ILE A 30 -35.41 29.41 15.76
C ILE A 30 -35.97 28.44 16.80
N ARG A 31 -36.14 28.88 18.04
CA ARG A 31 -36.70 28.05 19.13
C ARG A 31 -38.12 27.58 18.84
N ASN A 32 -38.96 28.43 18.24
CA ASN A 32 -40.31 28.04 17.83
C ASN A 32 -40.31 26.96 16.73
N LYS A 33 -39.23 26.88 15.93
CA LYS A 33 -39.03 25.85 14.90
C LYS A 33 -38.27 24.62 15.40
N ASN A 34 -37.96 24.54 16.70
CA ASN A 34 -37.13 23.48 17.32
C ASN A 34 -35.72 23.32 16.69
N LEU A 35 -35.21 24.34 15.98
CA LEU A 35 -33.93 24.26 15.27
C LEU A 35 -32.71 24.57 16.16
N SER A 36 -32.93 24.94 17.42
CA SER A 36 -31.85 25.38 18.33
C SER A 36 -30.72 24.35 18.46
N PHE A 37 -31.04 23.05 18.53
CA PHE A 37 -30.02 21.98 18.60
C PHE A 37 -29.20 21.86 17.31
N VAL A 38 -29.82 22.05 16.14
CA VAL A 38 -29.12 22.03 14.85
C VAL A 38 -28.17 23.23 14.74
N MET A 39 -28.61 24.41 15.16
CA MET A 39 -27.78 25.62 15.16
C MET A 39 -26.58 25.50 16.10
N ILE A 40 -26.77 24.91 17.29
CA ILE A 40 -25.69 24.63 18.25
C ILE A 40 -24.70 23.61 17.66
N GLY A 41 -25.20 22.51 17.09
CA GLY A 41 -24.36 21.52 16.42
C GLY A 41 -23.53 22.13 15.28
N LEU A 42 -24.13 23.00 14.48
CA LEU A 42 -23.43 23.70 13.39
C LEU A 42 -22.33 24.62 13.92
N GLY A 43 -22.59 25.34 15.01
CA GLY A 43 -21.58 26.17 15.69
C GLY A 43 -20.39 25.36 16.20
N ILE A 44 -20.63 24.18 16.80
CA ILE A 44 -19.56 23.28 17.27
C ILE A 44 -18.74 22.74 16.10
N ASN A 45 -19.38 22.36 14.98
CA ASN A 45 -18.67 21.91 13.78
C ASN A 45 -17.75 23.03 13.24
N ILE A 46 -18.24 24.27 13.17
CA ILE A 46 -17.45 25.41 12.70
C ILE A 46 -16.25 25.70 13.61
N LEU A 47 -16.41 25.60 14.93
CA LEU A 47 -15.31 25.79 15.89
C LEU A 47 -14.24 24.69 15.83
N THR A 48 -14.64 23.46 15.49
CA THR A 48 -13.72 22.33 15.40
C THR A 48 -13.01 22.25 14.05
N SER A 49 -13.50 22.94 13.01
CA SER A 49 -12.91 22.97 11.66
C SER A 49 -11.46 23.43 11.61
N PRO A 50 -11.00 24.51 12.29
CA PRO A 50 -9.61 24.92 12.25
C PRO A 50 -8.65 23.84 12.79
N VAL A 51 -9.03 23.20 13.90
CA VAL A 51 -8.25 22.12 14.51
C VAL A 51 -8.25 20.89 13.59
N ALA A 52 -9.39 20.54 13.00
CA ALA A 52 -9.48 19.44 12.05
C ALA A 52 -8.63 19.67 10.80
N LEU A 53 -8.64 20.89 10.24
CA LEU A 53 -7.79 21.27 9.12
C LEU A 53 -6.31 21.19 9.50
N PHE A 54 -5.94 21.68 10.68
CA PHE A 54 -4.57 21.61 11.17
C PHE A 54 -4.10 20.16 11.30
N ILE A 55 -4.87 19.30 11.98
CA ILE A 55 -4.53 17.87 12.12
C ILE A 55 -4.50 17.16 10.78
N GLY A 56 -5.41 17.48 9.85
CA GLY A 56 -5.37 16.96 8.49
C GLY A 56 -4.09 17.34 7.75
N VAL A 57 -3.65 18.60 7.84
CA VAL A 57 -2.38 19.06 7.24
C VAL A 57 -1.18 18.40 7.90
N MET A 58 -1.17 18.27 9.24
CA MET A 58 -0.10 17.58 9.95
C MET A 58 -0.01 16.10 9.58
N ALA A 59 -1.14 15.45 9.27
CA ALA A 59 -1.15 14.08 8.76
C ALA A 59 -0.50 13.95 7.37
N THR A 60 -0.29 15.07 6.65
CA THR A 60 0.39 15.13 5.35
C THR A 60 1.85 15.59 5.41
N ASP A 61 2.45 15.70 6.59
CA ASP A 61 3.82 16.20 6.73
C ASP A 61 4.88 15.23 6.17
N SER A 62 4.53 13.94 6.07
CA SER A 62 5.42 12.96 5.44
C SER A 62 5.51 13.16 3.91
N PRO A 63 6.71 13.05 3.29
CA PRO A 63 6.88 13.20 1.84
C PRO A 63 6.15 12.11 1.02
N TYR A 64 5.73 11.03 1.68
CA TYR A 64 4.99 9.92 1.07
C TYR A 64 3.50 9.93 1.42
N SER A 65 3.02 10.99 2.07
CA SER A 65 1.61 11.12 2.43
C SER A 65 0.75 11.41 1.20
N THR A 66 -0.49 10.97 1.27
CA THR A 66 -1.49 11.15 0.21
C THR A 66 -2.60 12.08 0.68
N ARG A 67 -3.45 12.52 -0.25
CA ARG A 67 -4.68 13.24 0.09
C ARG A 67 -5.59 12.43 1.03
N LEU A 68 -5.48 11.10 1.06
CA LEU A 68 -6.26 10.27 1.98
C LEU A 68 -5.83 10.46 3.43
N ASP A 69 -4.53 10.66 3.69
CA ASP A 69 -4.00 10.87 5.04
C ASP A 69 -4.52 12.20 5.62
N PHE A 70 -4.66 13.23 4.78
CA PHE A 70 -5.37 14.46 5.13
C PHE A 70 -6.81 14.19 5.58
N TRP A 71 -7.60 13.46 4.78
CA TRP A 71 -8.99 13.18 5.10
C TRP A 71 -9.16 12.31 6.35
N LYS A 72 -8.21 11.38 6.60
CA LYS A 72 -8.16 10.60 7.84
C LYS A 72 -7.97 11.51 9.05
N GLY A 73 -6.96 12.38 9.04
CA GLY A 73 -6.71 13.32 10.13
C GLY A 73 -7.87 14.31 10.34
N PHE A 74 -8.41 14.86 9.24
CA PHE A 74 -9.53 15.80 9.28
C PHE A 74 -10.79 15.19 9.89
N LEU A 75 -11.20 14.01 9.40
CA LEU A 75 -12.42 13.35 9.89
C LEU A 75 -12.26 12.70 11.25
N PHE A 76 -11.05 12.41 11.70
CA PHE A 76 -10.81 11.96 13.07
C PHE A 76 -11.28 13.01 14.08
N ILE A 77 -11.02 14.30 13.81
CA ILE A 77 -11.47 15.41 14.65
C ILE A 77 -12.93 15.79 14.37
N GLN A 78 -13.35 15.85 13.10
CA GLN A 78 -14.72 16.24 12.73
C GLN A 78 -15.77 15.15 12.91
N GLY A 79 -15.38 13.88 13.07
CA GLY A 79 -16.30 12.75 13.11
C GLY A 79 -17.36 12.87 14.21
N ILE A 80 -16.94 13.21 15.43
CA ILE A 80 -17.86 13.41 16.56
C ILE A 80 -18.77 14.63 16.34
N PRO A 81 -18.26 15.84 16.03
CA PRO A 81 -19.10 16.99 15.70
C PRO A 81 -20.12 16.73 14.58
N LEU A 82 -19.70 16.09 13.48
CA LEU A 82 -20.58 15.77 12.36
C LEU A 82 -21.65 14.77 12.75
N PHE A 83 -21.30 13.75 13.55
CA PHE A 83 -22.26 12.76 14.04
C PHE A 83 -23.30 13.38 14.98
N LEU A 84 -22.88 14.27 15.89
CA LEU A 84 -23.80 15.01 16.75
C LEU A 84 -24.75 15.93 15.95
N LEU A 85 -24.22 16.61 14.92
CA LEU A 85 -25.03 17.43 14.03
C LEU A 85 -26.05 16.59 13.25
N LEU A 86 -25.66 15.41 12.79
CA LEU A 86 -26.54 14.46 12.13
C LEU A 86 -27.69 14.02 13.05
N ILE A 87 -27.39 13.63 14.30
CA ILE A 87 -28.42 13.29 15.31
C ILE A 87 -29.37 14.47 15.54
N ALA A 88 -28.83 15.67 15.72
CA ALA A 88 -29.64 16.88 15.92
C ALA A 88 -30.57 17.15 14.73
N PHE A 89 -30.10 16.93 13.50
CA PHE A 89 -30.87 17.13 12.28
C PHE A 89 -31.97 16.08 12.11
N ILE A 90 -31.68 14.80 12.36
CA ILE A 90 -32.66 13.71 12.34
C ILE A 90 -33.76 13.99 13.38
N TRP A 91 -33.34 14.32 14.60
CA TRP A 91 -34.25 14.63 15.70
C TRP A 91 -35.14 15.83 15.39
N TRP A 92 -34.58 16.87 14.79
CA TRP A 92 -35.34 18.03 14.31
C TRP A 92 -36.34 17.64 13.20
N SER A 93 -35.92 16.81 12.25
CA SER A 93 -36.75 16.39 11.10
C SER A 93 -37.95 15.52 11.52
N ILE A 94 -37.81 14.75 12.61
CA ILE A 94 -38.89 13.90 13.14
C ILE A 94 -39.87 14.69 14.03
N ARG A 95 -39.44 15.79 14.65
CA ARG A 95 -40.28 16.54 15.60
C ARG A 95 -41.44 17.26 14.90
N PRO A 96 -42.68 17.15 15.41
CA PRO A 96 -43.79 17.95 14.92
C PRO A 96 -43.59 19.44 15.23
N ALA A 97 -44.04 20.30 14.32
CA ALA A 97 -44.06 21.75 14.53
C ALA A 97 -44.97 22.09 15.73
N LYS A 98 -44.53 23.01 16.59
CA LYS A 98 -45.36 23.50 17.69
C LYS A 98 -46.53 24.31 17.10
N VAL A 99 -47.73 23.73 17.10
CA VAL A 99 -48.96 24.46 16.77
C VAL A 99 -49.26 25.40 17.94
N LYS A 100 -49.36 26.71 17.67
CA LYS A 100 -49.90 27.67 18.64
C LYS A 100 -51.42 27.65 18.48
N VAL A 101 -52.13 27.12 19.46
CA VAL A 101 -53.60 27.17 19.49
C VAL A 101 -54.02 28.35 20.37
N SER A 102 -54.85 29.24 19.82
CA SER A 102 -55.60 30.24 20.58
C SER A 102 -56.84 29.57 21.18
N THR A 103 -57.06 29.78 22.47
CA THR A 103 -57.93 29.01 23.38
C THR A 103 -59.43 28.94 23.02
N SER A 104 -59.89 29.66 22.00
CA SER A 104 -61.27 29.56 21.48
C SER A 104 -61.42 28.59 20.30
N ILE A 105 -60.34 28.31 19.56
CA ILE A 105 -60.33 27.39 18.41
C ILE A 105 -60.14 25.92 18.86
N GLU A 106 -59.61 25.72 20.07
CA GLU A 106 -59.20 24.42 20.61
C GLU A 106 -60.36 23.42 20.74
N LYS A 107 -61.57 23.90 21.07
CA LYS A 107 -62.77 23.05 21.20
C LYS A 107 -63.34 22.60 19.85
N ASP A 108 -63.35 23.48 18.84
CA ASP A 108 -63.85 23.15 17.50
C ASP A 108 -62.84 22.34 16.67
N LEU A 109 -61.54 22.49 16.97
CA LEU A 109 -60.48 21.71 16.34
C LEU A 109 -60.38 20.29 16.93
N GLU A 110 -60.65 20.08 18.23
CA GLU A 110 -60.59 18.75 18.86
C GLU A 110 -61.59 17.76 18.23
N GLN A 111 -62.79 18.23 17.87
CA GLN A 111 -63.80 17.42 17.19
C GLN A 111 -63.40 17.08 15.75
N ASN A 112 -62.81 18.03 15.01
CA ASN A 112 -62.33 17.82 13.64
C ASN A 112 -60.98 17.08 13.55
N MET A 113 -60.15 17.09 14.60
CA MET A 113 -58.86 16.40 14.67
C MET A 113 -58.99 14.88 14.84
N LYS A 114 -60.08 14.37 15.43
CA LYS A 114 -60.28 12.91 15.54
C LYS A 114 -60.47 12.24 14.18
N SER A 115 -61.01 12.96 13.17
CA SER A 115 -61.21 12.42 11.81
C SER A 115 -59.99 12.61 10.89
N THR A 116 -59.19 13.67 11.08
CA THR A 116 -58.02 14.02 10.24
C THR A 116 -56.68 13.43 10.72
N LYS A 117 -56.55 13.07 12.00
CA LYS A 117 -55.31 12.48 12.58
C LYS A 117 -54.82 11.18 11.95
N LYS A 118 -55.64 10.50 11.13
CA LYS A 118 -55.24 9.22 10.49
C LYS A 118 -54.45 9.39 9.18
N LYS A 119 -54.37 10.61 8.60
CA LYS A 119 -53.75 10.82 7.28
C LYS A 119 -52.41 11.60 7.27
N GLU A 120 -52.12 12.47 8.24
CA GLU A 120 -50.89 13.32 8.18
C GLU A 120 -49.65 12.75 8.88
N THR A 121 -49.79 11.79 9.79
CA THR A 121 -48.67 11.27 10.60
C THR A 121 -47.81 10.22 9.89
N ARG A 122 -48.23 9.71 8.73
CA ARG A 122 -47.57 8.56 8.06
C ARG A 122 -46.42 8.93 7.11
N GLY A 123 -46.30 10.20 6.70
CA GLY A 123 -45.30 10.64 5.71
C GLY A 123 -43.93 11.07 6.29
N ARG A 124 -43.90 11.68 7.48
CA ARG A 124 -42.67 12.27 8.06
C ARG A 124 -41.59 11.29 8.52
N PRO A 125 -41.87 10.15 9.17
CA PRO A 125 -40.81 9.21 9.55
C PRO A 125 -40.17 8.54 8.32
N VAL A 126 -40.95 8.36 7.24
CA VAL A 126 -40.46 7.78 5.98
C VAL A 126 -39.45 8.72 5.30
N THR A 127 -39.66 10.04 5.35
CA THR A 127 -38.73 11.02 4.78
C THR A 127 -37.40 11.08 5.54
N ALA A 128 -37.42 10.99 6.88
CA ALA A 128 -36.19 10.98 7.68
C ALA A 128 -35.33 9.72 7.43
N ILE A 129 -35.96 8.54 7.31
CA ILE A 129 -35.28 7.28 6.99
C ILE A 129 -34.65 7.34 5.59
N ARG A 130 -35.33 7.93 4.61
CA ARG A 130 -34.81 8.11 3.24
C ARG A 130 -33.57 9.01 3.16
N ILE A 131 -33.38 9.93 4.10
CA ILE A 131 -32.18 10.79 4.17
C ILE A 131 -31.05 10.09 4.95
N LEU A 132 -31.38 9.27 5.95
CA LEU A 132 -30.39 8.59 6.78
C LEU A 132 -29.65 7.47 6.03
N ILE A 133 -30.37 6.69 5.22
CA ILE A 133 -29.81 5.58 4.45
C ILE A 133 -28.66 6.01 3.53
N PRO A 134 -28.80 7.03 2.66
CA PRO A 134 -27.71 7.46 1.80
C PRO A 134 -26.53 8.00 2.59
N ILE A 135 -26.73 8.67 3.74
CA ILE A 135 -25.64 9.16 4.59
C ILE A 135 -24.86 7.99 5.20
N ILE A 136 -25.54 6.97 5.72
CA ILE A 136 -24.89 5.75 6.24
C ILE A 136 -24.14 5.03 5.13
N LEU A 137 -24.73 4.91 3.93
CA LEU A 137 -24.04 4.32 2.78
C LEU A 137 -22.82 5.15 2.34
N LEU A 138 -22.92 6.48 2.36
CA LEU A 138 -21.81 7.36 2.01
C LEU A 138 -20.68 7.25 3.03
N VAL A 139 -21.00 7.27 4.33
CA VAL A 139 -20.03 7.10 5.42
C VAL A 139 -19.43 5.70 5.41
N GLY A 140 -20.24 4.67 5.14
CA GLY A 140 -19.78 3.29 5.00
C GLY A 140 -18.85 3.09 3.79
N CYS A 141 -19.21 3.61 2.62
CA CYS A 141 -18.37 3.62 1.43
C CYS A 141 -17.08 4.42 1.65
N PHE A 142 -17.17 5.59 2.27
CA PHE A 142 -16.02 6.43 2.57
C PHE A 142 -15.09 5.75 3.59
N SER A 143 -15.65 5.11 4.61
CA SER A 143 -14.90 4.30 5.57
C SER A 143 -14.22 3.11 4.89
N TYR A 144 -14.90 2.40 3.99
CA TYR A 144 -14.32 1.31 3.19
C TYR A 144 -13.12 1.79 2.36
N ILE A 145 -13.27 2.93 1.67
CA ILE A 145 -12.18 3.54 0.89
C ILE A 145 -11.01 3.95 1.79
N LEU A 146 -11.27 4.48 2.99
CA LEU A 146 -10.22 4.95 3.89
C LEU A 146 -9.49 3.83 4.67
N TYR A 147 -10.21 2.79 5.08
CA TYR A 147 -9.70 1.80 6.04
C TYR A 147 -9.44 0.41 5.44
N LEU A 148 -10.05 0.05 4.31
CA LEU A 148 -9.96 -1.30 3.75
C LEU A 148 -9.23 -1.39 2.42
N GLN A 149 -8.90 -0.27 1.78
CA GLN A 149 -8.16 -0.31 0.51
C GLN A 149 -6.66 -0.48 0.79
N ASP A 150 -6.16 -1.72 0.63
CA ASP A 150 -4.74 -2.01 0.80
C ASP A 150 -3.87 -1.05 -0.04
N VAL A 151 -2.77 -0.56 0.55
CA VAL A 151 -1.77 0.23 -0.19
C VAL A 151 -1.15 -0.68 -1.24
N THR A 152 -1.46 -0.37 -2.50
CA THR A 152 -1.01 -1.17 -3.65
C THR A 152 0.38 -0.72 -4.03
N LEU A 153 1.36 -1.62 -3.95
CA LEU A 153 2.74 -1.36 -4.35
C LEU A 153 2.86 -1.46 -5.87
N GLU A 154 2.33 -2.54 -6.43
CA GLU A 154 2.37 -2.78 -7.87
C GLU A 154 1.12 -3.56 -8.32
N LYS A 155 0.63 -3.24 -9.52
CA LYS A 155 -0.46 -3.96 -10.16
C LYS A 155 -0.12 -4.15 -11.63
N SER A 156 0.04 -5.39 -12.05
CA SER A 156 0.43 -5.73 -13.41
C SER A 156 -0.59 -6.67 -14.06
N HIS A 157 -0.82 -6.44 -15.35
CA HIS A 157 -1.70 -7.22 -16.20
C HIS A 157 -0.88 -8.06 -17.15
N SER A 158 -1.37 -9.26 -17.45
CA SER A 158 -0.75 -10.12 -18.46
C SER A 158 -0.80 -9.48 -19.86
N PRO A 159 0.03 -9.93 -20.83
CA PRO A 159 0.10 -9.32 -22.16
C PRO A 159 -1.25 -9.15 -22.86
N ASN A 160 -2.16 -10.13 -22.73
CA ASN A 160 -3.51 -10.08 -23.27
C ASN A 160 -4.59 -9.71 -22.24
N ASN A 161 -4.20 -9.15 -21.08
CA ASN A 161 -5.10 -8.75 -19.98
C ASN A 161 -5.98 -9.87 -19.41
N ILE A 162 -5.58 -11.13 -19.56
CA ILE A 162 -6.31 -12.29 -19.04
C ILE A 162 -6.14 -12.37 -17.51
N ASN A 163 -4.91 -12.23 -17.03
CA ASN A 163 -4.57 -12.40 -15.62
C ASN A 163 -4.01 -11.09 -15.03
N THR A 164 -4.26 -10.88 -13.74
CA THR A 164 -3.81 -9.70 -13.01
C THR A 164 -3.17 -10.12 -11.70
N ILE A 165 -1.96 -9.63 -11.45
CA ILE A 165 -1.25 -9.81 -10.19
C ILE A 165 -1.21 -8.47 -9.48
N LYS A 166 -1.51 -8.48 -8.19
CA LYS A 166 -1.48 -7.28 -7.34
C LYS A 166 -0.60 -7.53 -6.14
N VAL A 167 0.38 -6.67 -5.90
CA VAL A 167 1.22 -6.73 -4.72
C VAL A 167 0.84 -5.57 -3.81
N VAL A 168 0.49 -5.90 -2.56
CA VAL A 168 -0.02 -4.92 -1.60
C VAL A 168 0.76 -4.99 -0.29
N LYS A 169 0.92 -3.85 0.36
CA LYS A 169 1.43 -3.79 1.73
C LYS A 169 0.35 -4.29 2.69
N ILE A 170 0.74 -5.11 3.67
CA ILE A 170 -0.12 -5.44 4.80
C ILE A 170 0.17 -4.41 5.90
N ASP A 171 -0.86 -3.73 6.40
CA ASP A 171 -0.72 -2.82 7.54
C ASP A 171 -0.48 -3.65 8.81
N SER A 172 0.79 -3.93 9.10
CA SER A 172 1.24 -4.26 10.44
C SER A 172 2.36 -3.30 10.80
N ASP A 173 2.22 -2.63 11.95
CA ASP A 173 3.20 -1.69 12.50
C ASP A 173 4.47 -2.40 13.00
N SER A 174 5.20 -3.08 12.13
CA SER A 174 6.58 -3.49 12.38
C SER A 174 7.51 -2.41 11.84
N SER A 175 7.66 -1.33 12.62
CA SER A 175 8.56 -0.20 12.36
C SER A 175 10.06 -0.55 12.43
N LEU A 176 10.41 -1.84 12.56
CA LEU A 176 11.78 -2.32 12.68
C LEU A 176 11.98 -3.53 11.75
N GLY A 177 12.80 -3.34 10.72
CA GLY A 177 13.38 -4.42 9.91
C GLY A 177 12.61 -4.78 8.62
N SER A 178 11.49 -5.50 8.74
CA SER A 178 10.79 -6.09 7.59
C SER A 178 9.33 -5.67 7.50
N SER A 179 8.89 -5.29 6.30
CA SER A 179 7.51 -4.93 5.98
C SER A 179 6.78 -6.12 5.35
N PRO A 180 5.62 -6.55 5.87
CA PRO A 180 4.85 -7.61 5.25
C PRO A 180 4.13 -7.14 3.99
N VAL A 181 4.12 -8.04 3.02
CA VAL A 181 3.59 -7.84 1.69
C VAL A 181 2.78 -9.06 1.31
N ARG A 182 1.64 -8.81 0.67
CA ARG A 182 0.76 -9.84 0.12
C ARG A 182 0.76 -9.74 -1.39
N ILE A 183 1.17 -10.82 -2.05
CA ILE A 183 0.98 -11.01 -3.49
C ILE A 183 -0.39 -11.64 -3.68
N LYS A 184 -1.26 -11.03 -4.47
CA LYS A 184 -2.65 -11.49 -4.70
C LYS A 184 -2.85 -11.85 -6.17
N TYR A 185 -3.61 -12.92 -6.38
CA TYR A 185 -4.15 -13.31 -7.68
C TYR A 185 -5.62 -13.70 -7.50
N GLY A 186 -6.51 -13.14 -8.32
CA GLY A 186 -7.94 -13.38 -8.20
C GLY A 186 -8.50 -12.99 -6.81
N TRP A 187 -9.46 -13.76 -6.31
CA TRP A 187 -10.15 -13.47 -5.05
C TRP A 187 -9.60 -14.24 -3.83
N SER A 188 -9.07 -15.45 -4.03
CA SER A 188 -8.63 -16.34 -2.95
C SER A 188 -7.12 -16.49 -2.86
N GLU A 189 -6.44 -16.54 -4.01
CA GLU A 189 -5.02 -16.90 -4.07
C GLU A 189 -4.16 -15.74 -3.60
N HIS A 190 -3.34 -16.00 -2.59
CA HIS A 190 -2.38 -15.05 -2.11
C HIS A 190 -1.15 -15.73 -1.53
N LEU A 191 -0.04 -14.99 -1.54
CA LEU A 191 1.18 -15.37 -0.85
C LEU A 191 1.61 -14.20 0.04
N ASP A 192 1.76 -14.50 1.33
CA ASP A 192 2.28 -13.55 2.30
C ASP A 192 3.80 -13.72 2.42
N THR A 193 4.52 -12.61 2.36
CA THR A 193 5.97 -12.56 2.49
C THR A 193 6.42 -11.23 3.07
N ASN A 194 7.72 -11.05 3.28
CA ASN A 194 8.29 -9.90 3.95
C ASN A 194 9.42 -9.31 3.11
N ILE A 195 9.44 -7.97 2.96
CA ILE A 195 10.53 -7.23 2.35
C ILE A 195 11.28 -6.47 3.45
N ALA A 196 12.58 -6.76 3.60
CA ALA A 196 13.46 -6.01 4.47
C ALA A 196 13.96 -4.76 3.75
N ASN A 197 13.48 -3.59 4.15
CA ASN A 197 13.75 -2.32 3.46
C ASN A 197 14.44 -1.30 4.37
N ASP A 198 15.27 -1.79 5.29
CA ASP A 198 16.10 -0.96 6.19
C ASP A 198 15.33 0.19 6.89
N GLY A 199 14.10 -0.08 7.32
CA GLY A 199 13.22 0.91 7.96
C GLY A 199 12.56 1.92 7.01
N GLU A 200 12.93 1.95 5.72
CA GLU A 200 12.25 2.75 4.71
C GLU A 200 10.90 2.14 4.32
N ARG A 201 9.92 3.01 4.00
CA ARG A 201 8.60 2.59 3.56
C ARG A 201 8.69 1.97 2.16
N LEU A 202 7.96 0.87 1.96
CA LEU A 202 7.85 0.25 0.64
C LEU A 202 7.09 1.15 -0.36
N ASP A 203 7.58 1.18 -1.59
CA ASP A 203 6.97 1.82 -2.75
C ASP A 203 6.95 0.88 -3.98
N SER A 204 6.56 1.39 -5.15
CA SER A 204 6.48 0.60 -6.39
C SER A 204 7.85 0.13 -6.90
N SER A 205 8.95 0.79 -6.52
CA SER A 205 10.30 0.38 -6.94
C SER A 205 10.77 -0.93 -6.27
N ASN A 206 10.15 -1.29 -5.14
CA ASN A 206 10.45 -2.52 -4.42
C ASN A 206 9.88 -3.78 -5.09
N VAL A 207 9.02 -3.63 -6.10
CA VAL A 207 8.30 -4.74 -6.72
C VAL A 207 8.39 -4.64 -8.24
N SER A 208 8.75 -5.74 -8.88
CA SER A 208 8.73 -5.87 -10.33
C SER A 208 8.01 -7.15 -10.72
N ILE A 209 7.15 -7.08 -11.75
CA ILE A 209 6.37 -8.21 -12.25
C ILE A 209 6.63 -8.35 -13.74
N ASP A 210 7.39 -9.39 -14.09
CA ASP A 210 7.78 -9.69 -15.46
C ASP A 210 6.95 -10.88 -15.99
N TRP A 211 6.07 -10.62 -16.95
CA TRP A 211 5.27 -11.65 -17.59
C TRP A 211 6.06 -12.35 -18.69
N LYS A 212 6.09 -13.69 -18.65
CA LYS A 212 6.63 -14.52 -19.73
C LYS A 212 5.56 -14.84 -20.78
N ASN A 213 4.33 -15.04 -20.34
CA ASN A 213 3.12 -15.24 -21.15
C ASN A 213 1.89 -14.90 -20.30
N ASP A 214 0.66 -15.22 -20.73
CA ASP A 214 -0.53 -14.87 -19.94
C ASP A 214 -0.71 -15.64 -18.63
N TYR A 215 -0.02 -16.76 -18.46
CA TYR A 215 -0.20 -17.71 -17.36
C TYR A 215 1.03 -17.85 -16.47
N GLU A 216 2.17 -17.31 -16.89
CA GLU A 216 3.45 -17.37 -16.21
C GLU A 216 4.04 -15.97 -16.01
N ALA A 217 4.39 -15.65 -14.76
CA ALA A 217 5.09 -14.42 -14.42
C ALA A 217 6.17 -14.67 -13.36
N THR A 218 7.16 -13.79 -13.34
CA THR A 218 8.16 -13.71 -12.28
C THR A 218 7.93 -12.43 -11.49
N ILE A 219 7.67 -12.56 -10.20
CA ILE A 219 7.59 -11.44 -9.27
C ILE A 219 8.92 -11.34 -8.53
N THR A 220 9.56 -10.18 -8.63
CA THR A 220 10.80 -9.87 -7.92
C THR A 220 10.51 -8.84 -6.83
N LEU A 221 10.83 -9.19 -5.60
CA LEU A 221 10.71 -8.32 -4.43
C LEU A 221 12.10 -7.88 -4.00
N ARG A 222 12.35 -6.57 -4.01
CA ARG A 222 13.65 -5.97 -3.73
C ARG A 222 13.54 -5.03 -2.54
N GLY A 223 14.29 -5.32 -1.50
CA GLY A 223 14.54 -4.40 -0.41
C GLY A 223 15.84 -3.63 -0.60
N LYS A 224 15.98 -2.50 0.07
CA LYS A 224 17.25 -1.77 0.15
C LYS A 224 18.32 -2.67 0.77
N GLU A 225 19.45 -2.80 0.08
CA GLU A 225 20.64 -3.53 0.53
C GLU A 225 20.43 -5.01 0.90
N THR A 226 19.32 -5.62 0.45
CA THR A 226 19.04 -7.04 0.67
C THR A 226 18.97 -7.80 -0.64
N VAL A 227 19.31 -9.09 -0.57
CA VAL A 227 19.19 -10.00 -1.71
C VAL A 227 17.71 -10.13 -2.07
N PRO A 228 17.33 -9.88 -3.33
CA PRO A 228 15.93 -9.90 -3.72
C PRO A 228 15.32 -11.30 -3.59
N GLU A 229 14.03 -11.35 -3.30
CA GLU A 229 13.23 -12.57 -3.26
C GLU A 229 12.49 -12.72 -4.58
N VAL A 230 12.46 -13.93 -5.13
CA VAL A 230 11.83 -14.22 -6.42
C VAL A 230 10.71 -15.23 -6.23
N VAL A 231 9.53 -14.87 -6.72
CA VAL A 231 8.34 -15.71 -6.69
C VAL A 231 7.92 -15.98 -8.13
N GLU A 232 7.80 -17.26 -8.47
CA GLU A 232 7.18 -17.69 -9.71
C GLU A 232 5.68 -17.79 -9.53
N PHE A 233 4.97 -17.27 -10.53
CA PHE A 233 3.54 -17.40 -10.68
C PHE A 233 3.26 -18.30 -11.88
N ASN A 234 2.49 -19.37 -11.66
CA ASN A 234 2.03 -20.24 -12.73
C ASN A 234 0.61 -20.74 -12.44
N VAL A 235 -0.35 -20.34 -13.28
CA VAL A 235 -1.77 -20.75 -13.17
C VAL A 235 -2.08 -22.01 -13.98
N SER A 236 -1.26 -22.31 -14.99
CA SER A 236 -1.47 -23.47 -15.87
C SER A 236 -1.12 -24.79 -15.20
N ASP A 237 -0.23 -24.76 -14.20
CA ASP A 237 0.20 -25.91 -13.44
C ASP A 237 -0.78 -26.28 -12.33
N LYS A 238 -1.89 -26.94 -12.70
CA LYS A 238 -2.90 -27.49 -11.78
C LYS A 238 -2.38 -28.59 -10.84
N SER A 239 -1.15 -29.09 -11.06
CA SER A 239 -0.54 -30.12 -10.22
C SER A 239 0.21 -29.54 -9.02
N SER A 240 0.47 -28.23 -9.02
CA SER A 240 1.07 -27.51 -7.91
C SER A 240 0.03 -27.21 -6.82
N SER A 241 0.39 -27.45 -5.56
CA SER A 241 -0.42 -27.08 -4.39
C SER A 241 -0.58 -25.56 -4.19
N SER A 242 0.19 -24.74 -4.92
CA SER A 242 0.13 -23.27 -4.87
C SER A 242 0.44 -22.63 -6.24
N VAL A 243 -0.31 -21.59 -6.59
CA VAL A 243 -0.08 -20.77 -7.80
C VAL A 243 1.20 -19.92 -7.69
N PHE A 244 1.61 -19.61 -6.45
CA PHE A 244 2.84 -18.90 -6.15
C PHE A 244 3.88 -19.86 -5.58
N LYS A 245 5.06 -19.90 -6.19
CA LYS A 245 6.20 -20.71 -5.73
C LYS A 245 7.39 -19.78 -5.44
N LYS A 246 7.89 -19.79 -4.21
CA LYS A 246 9.17 -19.13 -3.91
C LYS A 246 10.29 -19.92 -4.57
N VAL A 247 11.08 -19.27 -5.41
CA VAL A 247 12.15 -19.92 -6.16
C VAL A 247 13.48 -19.20 -5.98
N GLN A 248 14.54 -19.98 -6.15
CA GLN A 248 15.89 -19.45 -6.17
C GLN A 248 16.36 -19.26 -7.62
N LYS A 249 16.52 -18.01 -8.05
CA LYS A 249 17.05 -17.63 -9.37
C LYS A 249 18.31 -16.79 -9.22
N VAL A 250 19.17 -16.80 -10.24
CA VAL A 250 20.30 -15.86 -10.27
C VAL A 250 19.78 -14.47 -10.57
N VAL A 251 19.99 -13.56 -9.63
CA VAL A 251 19.49 -12.18 -9.66
C VAL A 251 20.56 -11.17 -10.01
N SER A 252 21.83 -11.53 -9.79
CA SER A 252 22.98 -10.73 -10.21
C SER A 252 24.16 -11.64 -10.52
N SER A 253 25.01 -11.19 -11.44
CA SER A 253 26.29 -11.81 -11.73
C SER A 253 27.31 -10.74 -12.05
N PHE A 254 28.50 -10.83 -11.45
CA PHE A 254 29.61 -9.95 -11.79
C PHE A 254 30.88 -10.76 -11.98
N THR A 255 31.72 -10.33 -12.93
CA THR A 255 33.02 -10.95 -13.18
C THR A 255 34.03 -10.36 -12.21
N PHE A 256 34.67 -11.20 -11.40
CA PHE A 256 35.71 -10.77 -10.45
C PHE A 256 37.12 -11.20 -10.87
N GLN A 257 37.24 -12.26 -11.69
CA GLN A 257 38.52 -12.72 -12.20
C GLN A 257 38.37 -13.19 -13.65
N LYS A 258 39.39 -12.91 -14.45
CA LYS A 258 39.49 -13.33 -15.84
C LYS A 258 40.93 -13.73 -16.13
N SER A 259 41.10 -14.72 -17.00
CA SER A 259 42.41 -15.19 -17.42
C SER A 259 42.39 -15.50 -18.91
N GLU A 260 43.36 -14.96 -19.63
CA GLU A 260 43.51 -15.14 -21.07
C GLU A 260 44.57 -16.21 -21.35
N SER A 261 44.38 -16.95 -22.44
CA SER A 261 45.33 -17.97 -22.87
C SER A 261 46.64 -17.33 -23.37
N PRO A 262 47.76 -18.09 -23.47
CA PRO A 262 49.07 -17.52 -23.79
C PRO A 262 49.13 -16.66 -25.06
N ASN A 263 48.42 -17.05 -26.12
CA ASN A 263 48.34 -16.29 -27.37
C ASN A 263 47.05 -15.45 -27.48
N LEU A 264 46.33 -15.24 -26.37
CA LEU A 264 45.12 -14.42 -26.27
C LEU A 264 43.97 -14.90 -27.17
N ILE A 265 43.93 -16.20 -27.48
CA ILE A 265 42.89 -16.82 -28.32
C ILE A 265 41.64 -17.10 -27.50
N ASN A 266 41.82 -17.67 -26.31
CA ASN A 266 40.74 -18.06 -25.42
C ASN A 266 40.79 -17.29 -24.10
N ILE A 267 39.64 -17.25 -23.43
CA ILE A 267 39.49 -16.60 -22.13
C ILE A 267 38.61 -17.48 -21.23
N ILE A 268 38.96 -17.49 -19.95
CA ILE A 268 38.07 -17.94 -18.89
C ILE A 268 37.68 -16.79 -17.97
N GLU A 269 36.44 -16.80 -17.51
CA GLU A 269 35.89 -15.82 -16.58
C GLU A 269 35.25 -16.49 -15.39
N PHE A 270 35.56 -15.98 -14.21
CA PHE A 270 34.94 -16.35 -12.96
C PHE A 270 33.96 -15.26 -12.59
N ARG A 271 32.69 -15.67 -12.51
CA ARG A 271 31.60 -14.78 -12.16
C ARG A 271 31.01 -15.22 -10.85
N GLU A 272 31.00 -14.32 -9.88
CA GLU A 272 30.16 -14.52 -8.71
C GLU A 272 28.71 -14.35 -9.16
N THR A 273 27.84 -15.24 -8.68
CA THR A 273 26.42 -15.19 -8.91
C THR A 273 25.69 -15.12 -7.59
N ILE A 274 24.87 -14.09 -7.46
CA ILE A 274 23.99 -13.90 -6.31
C ILE A 274 22.67 -14.55 -6.68
N LYS A 275 22.26 -15.53 -5.88
CA LYS A 275 20.97 -16.20 -5.98
C LYS A 275 19.94 -15.47 -5.11
N SER A 276 18.69 -15.40 -5.56
CA SER A 276 17.59 -14.85 -4.77
C SER A 276 17.42 -15.58 -3.44
N LYS A 277 16.77 -14.91 -2.49
CA LYS A 277 16.46 -15.48 -1.17
C LYS A 277 15.70 -16.80 -1.32
N GLY A 278 16.12 -17.82 -0.56
CA GLY A 278 15.60 -19.19 -0.65
C GLY A 278 16.17 -20.09 0.46
N PRO A 279 15.85 -21.40 0.48
CA PRO A 279 16.25 -22.32 1.56
C PRO A 279 17.78 -22.51 1.70
N SER A 280 18.56 -22.07 0.71
CA SER A 280 20.03 -22.07 0.79
C SER A 280 20.58 -20.86 0.02
N PRO A 281 20.58 -19.65 0.61
CA PRO A 281 21.13 -18.48 -0.02
C PRO A 281 22.67 -18.60 0.01
N SER A 282 23.24 -19.21 -1.02
CA SER A 282 24.70 -19.21 -1.22
C SER A 282 25.02 -18.37 -2.46
N SER A 283 25.96 -17.44 -2.32
CA SER A 283 26.73 -17.00 -3.49
C SER A 283 27.37 -18.24 -4.11
N THR A 284 27.45 -18.31 -5.44
CA THR A 284 28.16 -19.40 -6.14
C THR A 284 29.05 -18.81 -7.21
N VAL A 285 30.21 -19.43 -7.46
CA VAL A 285 31.09 -19.02 -8.56
C VAL A 285 30.78 -19.86 -9.78
N ARG A 286 30.52 -19.20 -10.90
CA ARG A 286 30.37 -19.83 -12.21
C ARG A 286 31.59 -19.55 -13.05
N ILE A 287 32.15 -20.62 -13.60
CA ILE A 287 33.27 -20.58 -14.53
C ILE A 287 32.70 -20.57 -15.94
N TYR A 288 33.07 -19.57 -16.72
CA TYR A 288 32.73 -19.43 -18.14
C TYR A 288 34.00 -19.50 -18.97
N TYR A 289 33.89 -20.00 -20.19
CA TYR A 289 35.01 -20.11 -21.14
C TYR A 289 34.57 -19.85 -22.57
N GLY A 290 35.52 -19.47 -23.42
CA GLY A 290 35.28 -19.33 -24.85
C GLY A 290 36.41 -18.57 -25.54
N LYS A 291 36.21 -18.31 -26.85
CA LYS A 291 37.12 -17.46 -27.62
C LYS A 291 37.05 -16.04 -27.12
N ARG A 292 38.18 -15.34 -27.13
CA ARG A 292 38.25 -13.92 -26.78
C ARG A 292 37.30 -13.11 -27.67
N GLY A 293 36.49 -12.26 -27.04
CA GLY A 293 35.47 -11.45 -27.73
C GLY A 293 34.20 -12.19 -28.15
N SER A 294 34.04 -13.47 -27.82
CA SER A 294 32.83 -14.25 -28.08
C SER A 294 31.90 -14.33 -26.87
N ILE A 295 30.68 -14.83 -27.08
CA ILE A 295 29.75 -15.16 -25.99
C ILE A 295 30.29 -16.41 -25.28
N LEU A 296 30.69 -16.24 -24.02
CA LEU A 296 31.27 -17.32 -23.22
C LEU A 296 30.21 -18.35 -22.81
N LYS A 297 30.60 -19.63 -22.82
CA LYS A 297 29.76 -20.76 -22.39
C LYS A 297 30.00 -21.06 -20.92
N LYS A 298 28.94 -21.39 -20.18
CA LYS A 298 29.05 -21.87 -18.79
C LYS A 298 29.74 -23.24 -18.80
N TYR A 299 30.83 -23.38 -18.04
CA TYR A 299 31.49 -24.64 -17.79
C TYR A 299 30.93 -25.34 -16.55
N LYS A 300 31.11 -24.72 -15.38
CA LYS A 300 30.80 -25.34 -14.09
C LYS A 300 30.40 -24.29 -13.05
N GLU A 301 29.63 -24.72 -12.06
CA GLU A 301 29.28 -23.94 -10.87
C GLU A 301 29.97 -24.56 -9.66
N VAL A 302 30.59 -23.73 -8.83
CA VAL A 302 31.36 -24.11 -7.64
C VAL A 302 30.78 -23.37 -6.45
N THR A 303 30.50 -24.12 -5.39
CA THR A 303 30.09 -23.59 -4.08
C THR A 303 31.28 -23.72 -3.15
N LEU A 304 31.67 -22.64 -2.48
CA LEU A 304 32.70 -22.66 -1.44
C LEU A 304 32.03 -22.43 -0.09
N LYS A 305 32.71 -22.85 0.98
CA LYS A 305 32.21 -22.63 2.35
C LYS A 305 32.31 -21.18 2.82
N ASP A 306 33.35 -20.47 2.38
CA ASP A 306 33.67 -19.11 2.81
C ASP A 306 33.55 -18.06 1.69
N MET A 307 33.85 -16.80 2.01
CA MET A 307 33.83 -15.70 1.03
C MET A 307 34.79 -15.94 -0.13
N TYR A 308 34.31 -15.62 -1.33
CA TYR A 308 35.05 -15.72 -2.58
C TYR A 308 36.08 -14.59 -2.72
N THR A 309 37.34 -14.96 -2.93
CA THR A 309 38.39 -14.04 -3.34
C THR A 309 39.11 -14.58 -4.58
N THR A 310 39.86 -13.70 -5.25
CA THR A 310 40.71 -14.10 -6.40
C THR A 310 41.80 -15.10 -6.01
N GLU A 311 42.12 -15.20 -4.72
CA GLU A 311 43.14 -16.12 -4.19
C GLU A 311 42.61 -17.55 -4.07
N ASN A 312 41.29 -17.76 -4.07
CA ASN A 312 40.71 -19.10 -4.06
C ASN A 312 40.90 -19.86 -5.38
N PHE A 313 41.33 -19.19 -6.47
CA PHE A 313 41.42 -19.80 -7.79
C PHE A 313 42.80 -19.58 -8.39
N ASN A 314 43.61 -20.65 -8.43
CA ASN A 314 44.88 -20.66 -9.15
C ASN A 314 44.65 -21.16 -10.58
N ILE A 315 45.03 -20.35 -11.57
CA ILE A 315 44.73 -20.59 -12.98
C ILE A 315 46.03 -20.81 -13.74
N ASN A 316 46.21 -22.01 -14.28
CA ASN A 316 47.40 -22.43 -15.01
C ASN A 316 47.03 -22.90 -16.42
N TRP A 317 47.36 -22.09 -17.43
CA TRP A 317 47.22 -22.49 -18.83
C TRP A 317 48.34 -23.43 -19.24
N ARG A 318 48.00 -24.60 -19.80
CA ARG A 318 48.99 -25.53 -20.39
C ARG A 318 49.31 -25.16 -21.83
N ASN A 319 48.32 -24.68 -22.55
CA ASN A 319 48.39 -24.17 -23.93
C ASN A 319 47.16 -23.29 -24.19
N ASP A 320 46.89 -22.88 -25.42
CA ASP A 320 45.72 -22.02 -25.73
C ASP A 320 44.36 -22.68 -25.52
N GLU A 321 44.32 -24.00 -25.48
CA GLU A 321 43.08 -24.79 -25.48
C GLU A 321 42.85 -25.52 -24.15
N GLN A 322 43.85 -25.57 -23.27
CA GLN A 322 43.75 -26.31 -22.01
C GLN A 322 44.18 -25.45 -20.83
N VAL A 323 43.27 -25.34 -19.86
CA VAL A 323 43.51 -24.63 -18.61
C VAL A 323 43.18 -25.52 -17.42
N GLN A 324 44.07 -25.48 -16.43
CA GLN A 324 43.88 -26.12 -15.14
C GLN A 324 43.57 -25.04 -14.11
N VAL A 325 42.46 -25.21 -13.40
CA VAL A 325 42.00 -24.33 -12.34
C VAL A 325 42.03 -25.13 -11.04
N GLU A 326 42.84 -24.69 -10.10
CA GLU A 326 42.88 -25.23 -8.75
C GLU A 326 42.03 -24.35 -7.83
N VAL A 327 41.14 -24.99 -7.09
CA VAL A 327 40.25 -24.35 -6.13
C VAL A 327 40.84 -24.54 -4.74
N LEU A 328 41.06 -23.44 -4.03
CA LEU A 328 41.71 -23.39 -2.72
C LEU A 328 40.68 -22.98 -1.65
N GLU A 329 40.54 -23.79 -0.59
CA GLU A 329 39.86 -23.41 0.66
C GLU A 329 40.88 -23.49 1.81
N GLU A 330 40.98 -22.45 2.65
CA GLU A 330 41.94 -22.41 3.77
C GLU A 330 43.40 -22.73 3.34
N ASN A 331 43.81 -22.28 2.15
CA ASN A 331 45.11 -22.57 1.51
C ASN A 331 45.36 -24.05 1.14
N VAL A 332 44.33 -24.88 1.13
CA VAL A 332 44.40 -26.29 0.70
C VAL A 332 43.67 -26.44 -0.63
N VAL A 333 44.28 -27.15 -1.59
CA VAL A 333 43.63 -27.47 -2.86
C VAL A 333 42.51 -28.46 -2.60
N THR A 334 41.26 -28.02 -2.73
CA THR A 334 40.07 -28.84 -2.52
C THR A 334 39.55 -29.45 -3.81
N ALA A 335 39.79 -28.81 -4.95
CA ALA A 335 39.42 -29.33 -6.26
C ALA A 335 40.40 -28.89 -7.35
N THR A 336 40.59 -29.75 -8.34
CA THR A 336 41.31 -29.42 -9.57
C THR A 336 40.38 -29.63 -10.75
N ILE A 337 40.22 -28.58 -11.55
CA ILE A 337 39.31 -28.54 -12.69
C ILE A 337 40.15 -28.35 -13.94
N VAL A 338 40.13 -29.32 -14.83
CA VAL A 338 40.76 -29.20 -16.16
C VAL A 338 39.66 -28.85 -17.15
N ILE A 339 39.87 -27.80 -17.94
CA ILE A 339 38.95 -27.32 -18.97
C ILE A 339 39.68 -27.46 -20.30
N ASP A 340 39.07 -28.21 -21.21
CA ASP A 340 39.52 -28.40 -22.58
C ASP A 340 38.56 -27.65 -23.51
N LEU A 341 39.07 -26.56 -24.11
CA LEU A 341 38.33 -25.62 -24.94
C LEU A 341 38.31 -26.02 -26.43
N SER A 342 38.98 -27.13 -26.79
CA SER A 342 38.97 -27.68 -28.16
C SER A 342 37.65 -28.39 -28.52
N LYS A 343 36.81 -28.66 -27.51
CA LYS A 343 35.50 -29.33 -27.59
C LYS A 343 34.36 -28.34 -27.34
#